data_AF-A3J5Z8-F1
#
_entry.id   AF-A3J5Z8-F1
#
_cell.length_a   1.000
_cell.length_b   1.000
_cell.length_c   1.000
_cell.angle_alpha   90.00
_cell.angle_beta   90.00
_cell.angle_gamma   90.00
#
_symmetry.space_group_name_H-M   'P 1'
#
loop_
_entity.id
_entity.type
_entity.pdbx_description
1 polymer ?
#
loop_
_entity_poly.entity_id
_entity_poly.type
_entity_poly.pdbx_seq_one_letter_code
_entity_poly.pdbx_strand_id
1 'polypeptide(L)'
;MKKLLTICLIMATVFTVNAQDGKPTKEETVAYLTRSFKLVEGEKIYMGKYRDITLSNYDFQESYIKTTFDDGSSVTDSDFKWETLYNITSIDCPTSDKYKVCEMNGIFNSSFKSDIGTTNYFTIYVLKSRAESVKKAFLRLSAIAKEENKDPFKD
;
A
#
# COMPACT_ATOMS: atom_id res chain seq x y z
N MET A 1 25.97 24.22 -41.19
CA MET A 1 25.05 23.14 -40.79
C MET A 1 25.55 22.32 -39.58
N LYS A 2 26.33 22.89 -38.65
CA LYS A 2 26.83 22.18 -37.46
C LYS A 2 26.04 22.48 -36.17
N LYS A 3 25.29 23.58 -36.12
CA LYS A 3 24.56 24.04 -34.93
C LYS A 3 23.18 23.38 -34.73
N LEU A 4 22.60 22.80 -35.78
CA LEU A 4 21.29 22.13 -35.69
C LEU A 4 21.41 20.72 -35.08
N LEU A 5 22.47 19.98 -35.42
CA LEU A 5 22.74 18.63 -34.90
C LEU A 5 22.99 18.60 -33.38
N THR A 6 23.60 19.66 -32.82
CA THR A 6 23.89 19.74 -31.39
C THR A 6 22.62 19.89 -30.54
N ILE A 7 21.58 20.56 -31.06
CA ILE A 7 20.33 20.77 -30.32
C ILE A 7 19.48 19.49 -30.30
N CYS A 8 19.45 18.74 -31.40
CA CYS A 8 18.75 17.45 -31.45
C CYS A 8 19.38 16.40 -30.51
N LEU A 9 20.71 16.41 -30.35
CA LEU A 9 21.37 15.51 -29.39
C LEU A 9 21.05 15.86 -27.93
N ILE A 10 20.98 17.16 -27.60
CA ILE A 10 20.66 17.58 -26.23
C ILE A 10 19.22 17.20 -25.88
N MET A 11 18.24 17.44 -26.77
CA MET A 11 16.85 17.00 -26.54
C MET A 11 16.75 15.48 -26.40
N ALA A 12 17.46 14.70 -27.23
CA ALA A 12 17.47 13.24 -27.10
C ALA A 12 18.04 12.78 -25.75
N THR A 13 19.06 13.45 -25.21
CA THR A 13 19.59 13.12 -23.89
C THR A 13 18.68 13.48 -22.72
N VAL A 14 17.87 14.56 -22.81
CA VAL A 14 16.93 14.91 -21.71
C VAL A 14 15.77 13.92 -21.63
N PHE A 15 15.36 13.33 -22.75
CA PHE A 15 14.28 12.32 -22.76
C PHE A 15 14.76 10.90 -22.41
N THR A 16 16.05 10.58 -22.59
CA THR A 16 16.58 9.25 -22.21
C THR A 16 16.92 9.13 -20.72
N VAL A 17 17.11 10.24 -20.00
CA VAL A 17 17.39 10.19 -18.55
C VAL A 17 16.12 9.83 -17.75
N ASN A 18 14.92 10.14 -18.24
CA ASN A 18 13.67 9.86 -17.51
C ASN A 18 13.10 8.44 -17.69
N ALA A 19 13.67 7.61 -18.57
CA ALA A 19 13.19 6.25 -18.79
C ALA A 19 13.85 5.20 -17.87
N GLN A 20 14.92 5.58 -17.16
CA GLN A 20 15.65 4.69 -16.23
C GLN A 20 15.38 4.98 -14.73
N ASP A 21 14.56 6.00 -14.40
CA ASP A 21 14.16 6.37 -13.03
C ASP A 21 12.73 5.95 -12.64
N GLY A 22 12.15 4.95 -13.32
CA GLY A 22 10.71 4.65 -13.34
C GLY A 22 10.08 3.98 -12.12
N LYS A 23 10.61 4.15 -10.90
CA LYS A 23 9.96 3.64 -9.67
C LYS A 23 9.06 4.72 -9.07
N PRO A 24 7.82 4.41 -8.63
CA PRO A 24 6.98 5.38 -7.95
C PRO A 24 7.68 5.98 -6.73
N THR A 25 7.49 7.28 -6.54
CA THR A 25 7.89 8.03 -5.34
C THR A 25 7.07 7.60 -4.12
N LYS A 26 7.47 8.08 -2.94
CA LYS A 26 6.76 7.82 -1.68
C LYS A 26 5.35 8.39 -1.73
N GLU A 27 5.25 9.65 -2.17
CA GLU A 27 4.01 10.40 -2.29
C GLU A 27 3.05 9.73 -3.28
N GLU A 28 3.54 9.30 -4.44
CA GLU A 28 2.73 8.58 -5.43
C GLU A 28 2.24 7.23 -4.90
N THR A 29 3.10 6.51 -4.17
CA THR A 29 2.77 5.21 -3.57
C THR A 29 1.69 5.36 -2.51
N VAL A 30 1.86 6.31 -1.58
CA VAL A 30 0.88 6.63 -0.53
C VAL A 30 -0.44 7.08 -1.16
N ALA A 31 -0.40 8.01 -2.13
CA ALA A 31 -1.60 8.48 -2.81
C ALA A 31 -2.34 7.36 -3.56
N TYR A 32 -1.61 6.42 -4.17
CA TYR A 32 -2.20 5.23 -4.80
C TYR A 32 -2.90 4.34 -3.77
N LEU A 33 -2.27 4.07 -2.63
CA LEU A 33 -2.84 3.28 -1.54
C LEU A 33 -4.11 3.94 -0.98
N THR A 34 -4.05 5.23 -0.64
CA THR A 34 -5.21 6.00 -0.17
C THR A 34 -6.39 5.90 -1.15
N ARG A 35 -6.15 6.13 -2.45
CA ARG A 35 -7.21 5.99 -3.46
C ARG A 35 -7.75 4.57 -3.55
N SER A 36 -6.88 3.57 -3.48
CA SER A 36 -7.28 2.16 -3.57
C SER A 36 -8.18 1.76 -2.40
N PHE A 37 -7.90 2.26 -1.19
CA PHE A 37 -8.69 1.99 0.00
C PHE A 37 -10.03 2.72 0.02
N LYS A 38 -10.07 3.97 -0.47
CA LYS A 38 -11.34 4.69 -0.65
C LYS A 38 -12.32 3.99 -1.58
N LEU A 39 -11.84 3.23 -2.58
CA LEU A 39 -12.69 2.45 -3.49
C LEU A 39 -13.39 1.26 -2.80
N VAL A 40 -12.98 0.89 -1.60
CA VAL A 40 -13.56 -0.24 -0.84
C VAL A 40 -14.72 0.22 0.04
N GLU A 41 -14.86 1.52 0.28
CA GLU A 41 -15.95 2.07 1.09
C GLU A 41 -17.32 1.72 0.49
N GLY A 42 -18.22 1.22 1.33
CA GLY A 42 -19.54 0.73 0.94
C GLY A 42 -19.57 -0.71 0.43
N GLU A 43 -18.43 -1.36 0.24
CA GLU A 43 -18.39 -2.76 -0.19
C GLU A 43 -18.55 -3.73 1.00
N LYS A 44 -19.21 -4.86 0.74
CA LYS A 44 -19.42 -5.93 1.73
C LYS A 44 -18.17 -6.80 1.84
N ILE A 45 -17.80 -7.09 3.08
CA ILE A 45 -16.73 -8.02 3.42
C ILE A 45 -17.34 -9.35 3.82
N TYR A 46 -16.70 -10.43 3.37
CA TYR A 46 -17.04 -11.78 3.79
C TYR A 46 -16.36 -12.08 5.14
N MET A 47 -17.14 -12.18 6.22
CA MET A 47 -16.63 -12.60 7.54
C MET A 47 -17.02 -14.06 7.88
N GLY A 48 -17.11 -14.92 6.86
CA GLY A 48 -17.53 -16.30 7.07
C GLY A 48 -19.03 -16.45 7.33
N LYS A 49 -19.40 -17.44 8.16
CA LYS A 49 -20.81 -17.83 8.43
C LYS A 49 -21.57 -16.88 9.37
N TYR A 50 -20.91 -15.87 9.93
CA TYR A 50 -21.42 -15.16 11.10
C TYR A 50 -22.21 -13.89 10.75
N ARG A 51 -21.81 -13.14 9.71
CA ARG A 51 -22.53 -11.96 9.16
C ARG A 51 -21.76 -11.35 8.00
N ASP A 52 -22.47 -10.65 7.11
CA ASP A 52 -21.84 -9.65 6.24
C ASP A 52 -21.60 -8.39 7.06
N ILE A 53 -20.45 -7.74 6.86
CA ILE A 53 -20.18 -6.40 7.39
C ILE A 53 -19.81 -5.48 6.23
N THR A 54 -20.17 -4.21 6.31
CA THR A 54 -19.83 -3.23 5.28
C THR A 54 -18.70 -2.35 5.75
N LEU A 55 -17.70 -2.13 4.90
CA LEU A 55 -16.64 -1.17 5.20
C LEU A 55 -17.22 0.25 5.07
N SER A 56 -17.29 0.99 6.18
CA SER A 56 -17.91 2.33 6.18
C SER A 56 -16.90 3.44 5.87
N ASN A 57 -15.67 3.31 6.36
CA ASN A 57 -14.60 4.26 6.08
C ASN A 57 -13.24 3.57 6.13
N TYR A 58 -12.37 3.98 5.21
CA TYR A 58 -10.95 3.66 5.21
C TYR A 58 -10.13 4.93 5.35
N ASP A 59 -9.35 5.05 6.42
CA ASP A 59 -8.42 6.17 6.60
C ASP A 59 -6.99 5.64 6.62
N PHE A 60 -6.21 6.03 5.63
CA PHE A 60 -4.85 5.56 5.40
C PHE A 60 -3.89 6.74 5.37
N GLN A 61 -2.90 6.66 6.27
CA GLN A 61 -1.69 7.45 6.23
C GLN A 61 -0.50 6.50 6.31
N GLU A 62 0.70 6.99 6.00
CA GLU A 62 1.90 6.17 6.13
C GLU A 62 2.09 5.66 7.57
N SER A 63 1.79 6.49 8.57
CA SER A 63 2.00 6.15 9.97
C SER A 63 0.87 5.35 10.61
N TYR A 64 -0.32 5.27 9.98
CA TYR A 64 -1.45 4.51 10.52
C TYR A 64 -2.49 4.11 9.47
N ILE A 65 -3.23 3.06 9.81
CA ILE A 65 -4.37 2.56 9.06
C ILE A 65 -5.55 2.45 10.01
N LYS A 66 -6.68 3.08 9.68
CA LYS A 66 -7.93 2.93 10.40
C LYS A 66 -9.02 2.40 9.48
N THR A 67 -9.60 1.28 9.87
CA THR A 67 -10.76 0.67 9.21
C THR A 67 -11.97 0.82 10.11
N THR A 68 -13.06 1.41 9.58
CA THR A 68 -14.34 1.53 10.28
C THR A 68 -15.39 0.71 9.55
N PHE A 69 -16.29 0.08 10.31
CA PHE A 69 -17.37 -0.75 9.80
C PHE A 69 -18.75 -0.09 10.01
N ASP A 70 -19.78 -0.61 9.35
CA ASP A 70 -21.15 -0.10 9.41
C ASP A 70 -21.84 -0.29 10.78
N ASP A 71 -21.36 -1.23 11.60
CA ASP A 71 -21.81 -1.39 12.99
C ASP A 71 -21.13 -0.44 13.98
N GLY A 72 -20.30 0.48 13.49
CA GLY A 72 -19.58 1.47 14.28
C GLY A 72 -18.30 0.94 14.92
N SER A 73 -17.98 -0.35 14.78
CA SER A 73 -16.67 -0.86 15.19
C SER A 73 -15.55 -0.29 14.31
N SER A 74 -14.35 -0.17 14.86
CA SER A 74 -13.17 0.22 14.10
C SER A 74 -11.92 -0.45 14.64
N VAL A 75 -10.93 -0.61 13.78
CA VAL A 75 -9.58 -1.07 14.12
C VAL A 75 -8.59 -0.05 13.59
N THR A 76 -7.70 0.41 14.45
CA THR A 76 -6.61 1.32 14.15
C THR A 76 -5.28 0.63 14.41
N ASP A 77 -4.45 0.57 13.37
CA ASP A 77 -3.06 0.13 13.44
C ASP A 77 -2.15 1.34 13.19
N SER A 78 -1.09 1.52 13.96
CA SER A 78 -0.28 2.74 13.97
C SER A 78 1.17 2.47 14.36
N ASP A 79 2.04 3.48 14.18
CA ASP A 79 3.48 3.41 14.44
C ASP A 79 4.16 2.36 13.54
N PHE A 80 3.71 2.26 12.29
CA PHE A 80 4.29 1.36 11.30
C PHE A 80 5.76 1.69 11.03
N LYS A 81 6.58 0.65 11.04
CA LYS A 81 7.99 0.68 10.62
C LYS A 81 8.12 -0.03 9.28
N TRP A 82 7.80 0.67 8.18
CA TRP A 82 7.73 0.08 6.83
C TRP A 82 9.01 -0.62 6.40
N GLU A 83 10.16 -0.20 6.90
CA GLU A 83 11.45 -0.84 6.69
C GLU A 83 11.53 -2.25 7.29
N THR A 84 10.69 -2.57 8.28
CA THR A 84 10.62 -3.91 8.90
C THR A 84 9.51 -4.77 8.32
N LEU A 85 8.74 -4.29 7.33
CA LEU A 85 7.77 -5.13 6.61
C LEU A 85 8.51 -6.33 6.01
N TYR A 86 8.14 -7.52 6.50
CA TYR A 86 8.75 -8.79 6.12
C TYR A 86 8.12 -9.30 4.83
N ASN A 87 6.78 -9.42 4.82
CA ASN A 87 6.04 -9.92 3.66
C ASN A 87 4.56 -9.52 3.70
N ILE A 88 3.92 -9.58 2.53
CA ILE A 88 2.46 -9.72 2.39
C ILE A 88 2.17 -11.22 2.30
N THR A 89 1.67 -11.80 3.39
CA THR A 89 1.61 -13.25 3.60
C THR A 89 0.44 -13.91 2.90
N SER A 90 -0.68 -13.22 2.78
CA SER A 90 -1.85 -13.73 2.07
C SER A 90 -2.68 -12.63 1.41
N ILE A 91 -3.34 -13.02 0.32
CA ILE A 91 -4.46 -12.30 -0.29
C ILE A 91 -5.56 -13.35 -0.41
N ASP A 92 -6.56 -13.29 0.46
CA ASP A 92 -7.72 -14.18 0.42
C ASP A 92 -8.90 -13.46 -0.24
N CYS A 93 -9.30 -13.97 -1.40
CA CYS A 93 -10.39 -13.41 -2.18
C CYS A 93 -11.56 -14.39 -2.19
N PRO A 94 -12.75 -14.00 -1.72
CA PRO A 94 -13.93 -14.87 -1.76
C PRO A 94 -14.26 -15.26 -3.20
N THR A 95 -14.63 -16.52 -3.44
CA THR A 95 -14.98 -17.01 -4.78
C THR A 95 -16.31 -16.48 -5.30
N SER A 96 -17.21 -16.08 -4.39
CA SER A 96 -18.51 -15.51 -4.75
C SER A 96 -18.39 -14.09 -5.30
N ASP A 97 -19.12 -13.80 -6.38
CA ASP A 97 -19.25 -12.46 -6.96
C ASP A 97 -20.01 -11.47 -6.08
N LYS A 98 -20.69 -11.97 -5.04
CA LYS A 98 -21.36 -11.14 -4.03
C LYS A 98 -20.38 -10.23 -3.29
N TYR A 99 -19.14 -10.68 -3.12
CA TYR A 99 -18.11 -9.96 -2.38
C TYR A 99 -17.01 -9.55 -3.36
N LYS A 100 -16.76 -8.25 -3.48
CA LYS A 100 -15.74 -7.71 -4.39
C LYS A 100 -14.39 -7.47 -3.73
N VAL A 101 -14.32 -7.72 -2.42
CA VAL A 101 -13.22 -7.37 -1.56
C VAL A 101 -12.43 -8.62 -1.19
N CYS A 102 -11.11 -8.52 -1.20
CA CYS A 102 -10.19 -9.50 -0.63
C CYS A 102 -9.67 -8.99 0.70
N GLU A 103 -9.40 -9.93 1.59
CA GLU A 103 -8.59 -9.71 2.78
C GLU A 103 -7.10 -9.84 2.38
N MET A 104 -6.28 -8.87 2.76
CA MET A 104 -4.83 -8.94 2.57
C MET A 104 -4.13 -8.76 3.91
N ASN A 105 -3.20 -9.66 4.21
CA ASN A 105 -2.47 -9.69 5.47
C ASN A 105 -0.98 -9.39 5.23
N GLY A 106 -0.42 -8.51 6.04
CA GLY A 106 1.00 -8.20 6.05
C GLY A 106 1.62 -8.44 7.41
N ILE A 107 2.90 -8.82 7.42
CA ILE A 107 3.67 -9.09 8.64
C ILE A 107 4.94 -8.23 8.66
N PHE A 108 5.23 -7.67 9.82
CA PHE A 108 6.44 -6.95 10.15
C PHE A 108 7.35 -7.80 11.05
N ASN A 109 8.66 -7.59 10.92
CA ASN A 109 9.67 -8.16 11.83
C ASN A 109 9.70 -7.46 13.19
N SER A 110 9.15 -6.24 13.28
CA SER A 110 8.97 -5.52 14.54
C SER A 110 7.50 -5.32 14.84
N SER A 111 7.16 -5.28 16.12
CA SER A 111 5.79 -4.94 16.53
C SER A 111 5.47 -3.47 16.33
N PHE A 112 4.19 -3.18 16.19
CA PHE A 112 3.57 -1.86 16.11
C PHE A 112 2.30 -1.83 16.99
N LYS A 113 1.66 -0.66 17.12
CA LYS A 113 0.48 -0.48 17.98
C LYS A 113 -0.82 -0.74 17.22
N SER A 114 -1.71 -1.50 17.82
CA SER A 114 -3.09 -1.73 17.36
C SER A 114 -4.07 -1.45 18.49
N ASP A 115 -5.33 -1.16 18.15
CA ASP A 115 -6.43 -1.04 19.13
C ASP A 115 -6.60 -2.30 19.99
N ILE A 116 -6.18 -3.47 19.48
CA ILE A 116 -6.22 -4.75 20.20
C ILE A 116 -4.92 -5.08 20.95
N GLY A 117 -3.96 -4.16 20.99
CA GLY A 117 -2.68 -4.31 21.68
C GLY A 117 -1.47 -4.20 20.76
N THR A 118 -0.34 -4.74 21.20
CA THR A 118 0.89 -4.76 20.38
C THR A 118 0.89 -5.99 19.48
N THR A 119 1.03 -5.78 18.18
CA THR A 119 1.00 -6.85 17.16
C THR A 119 2.12 -6.61 16.14
N ASN A 120 2.39 -7.59 15.30
CA ASN A 120 3.30 -7.47 14.17
C ASN A 120 2.63 -7.82 12.84
N TYR A 121 1.31 -8.03 12.82
CA TYR A 121 0.55 -8.28 11.61
C TYR A 121 -0.60 -7.29 11.50
N PHE A 122 -0.92 -6.91 10.26
CA PHE A 122 -2.08 -6.07 9.95
C PHE A 122 -2.96 -6.78 8.91
N THR A 123 -4.24 -6.46 8.94
CA THR A 123 -5.22 -6.91 7.96
C THR A 123 -5.84 -5.70 7.30
N ILE A 124 -5.87 -5.72 5.97
CA ILE A 124 -6.54 -4.69 5.18
C ILE A 124 -7.51 -5.32 4.18
N TYR A 125 -8.43 -4.50 3.71
CA TYR A 125 -9.44 -4.90 2.74
C TYR A 125 -9.24 -4.15 1.44
N VAL A 126 -9.22 -4.86 0.31
CA VAL A 126 -8.94 -4.31 -1.03
C VAL A 126 -9.90 -4.85 -2.06
N LEU A 127 -10.19 -4.09 -3.11
CA LEU A 127 -10.89 -4.64 -4.26
C LEU A 127 -10.08 -5.77 -4.91
N LYS A 128 -10.76 -6.85 -5.29
CA LYS A 128 -10.18 -7.99 -6.05
C LYS A 128 -9.33 -7.53 -7.22
N SER A 129 -9.84 -6.58 -8.01
CA SER A 129 -9.16 -6.03 -9.19
C SER A 129 -7.91 -5.19 -8.88
N ARG A 130 -7.67 -4.86 -7.60
CA ARG A 130 -6.56 -4.02 -7.14
C ARG A 130 -5.58 -4.75 -6.24
N ALA A 131 -5.90 -5.97 -5.77
CA ALA A 131 -5.14 -6.66 -4.73
C ALA A 131 -3.64 -6.79 -5.05
N GLU A 132 -3.30 -7.28 -6.25
CA GLU A 132 -1.89 -7.41 -6.65
C GLU A 132 -1.16 -6.07 -6.76
N SER A 133 -1.83 -5.03 -7.24
CA SER A 133 -1.22 -3.70 -7.33
C SER A 133 -1.06 -3.03 -5.97
N VAL A 134 -2.00 -3.26 -5.03
CA VAL A 134 -1.87 -2.80 -3.63
C VAL A 134 -0.72 -3.52 -2.93
N LYS A 135 -0.59 -4.84 -3.11
CA LYS A 135 0.56 -5.61 -2.61
C LYS A 135 1.88 -5.01 -3.10
N LYS A 136 2.00 -4.74 -4.40
CA LYS A 136 3.20 -4.11 -4.98
C LYS A 136 3.46 -2.72 -4.40
N ALA A 137 2.42 -1.93 -4.15
CA ALA A 137 2.55 -0.61 -3.54
C ALA A 137 3.09 -0.68 -2.10
N PHE A 138 2.63 -1.61 -1.26
CA PHE A 138 3.22 -1.79 0.07
C PHE A 138 4.68 -2.25 0.03
N LEU A 139 5.00 -3.19 -0.87
CA LEU A 139 6.38 -3.62 -1.05
C LEU A 139 7.27 -2.46 -1.51
N ARG A 140 6.74 -1.56 -2.36
CA ARG A 140 7.45 -0.33 -2.73
C ARG A 140 7.62 0.61 -1.55
N LEU A 141 6.58 0.83 -0.74
CA LEU A 141 6.67 1.68 0.47
C LEU A 141 7.72 1.14 1.45
N SER A 142 7.79 -0.18 1.65
CA SER A 142 8.84 -0.82 2.43
C SER A 142 10.24 -0.61 1.85
N ALA A 143 10.39 -0.75 0.53
CA ALA A 143 11.67 -0.52 -0.12
C ALA A 143 12.14 0.94 0.02
N ILE A 144 11.22 1.91 -0.12
CA ILE A 144 11.50 3.33 0.10
C ILE A 144 11.96 3.56 1.54
N ALA A 145 11.24 3.05 2.53
CA ALA A 145 11.63 3.21 3.95
C ALA A 145 13.00 2.58 4.24
N LYS A 146 13.36 1.46 3.59
CA LYS A 146 14.71 0.88 3.68
C LYS A 146 15.76 1.74 3.01
N GLU A 147 15.44 2.39 1.89
CA GLU A 147 16.33 3.33 1.20
C GLU A 147 16.58 4.58 2.06
N GLU A 148 15.54 5.13 2.70
CA GLU A 148 15.59 6.31 3.57
C GLU A 148 16.33 6.05 4.91
N ASN A 149 16.23 4.84 5.46
CA ASN A 149 16.86 4.47 6.74
C ASN A 149 18.30 3.95 6.61
N LYS A 150 18.89 3.92 5.42
CA LYS A 150 20.32 3.62 5.27
C LYS A 150 21.15 4.75 5.84
N ASP A 151 22.07 4.40 6.74
CA ASP A 151 23.08 5.34 7.24
C ASP A 151 24.01 5.70 6.06
N PRO A 152 24.03 6.97 5.61
CA PRO A 152 24.83 7.37 4.44
C PRO A 152 26.34 7.34 4.71
N PHE A 153 26.76 7.03 5.94
CA PHE A 153 28.15 6.98 6.35
C PHE A 153 28.62 5.57 6.74
N LYS A 154 27.80 4.53 6.53
CA LYS A 154 28.18 3.13 6.74
C LYS A 154 28.18 2.37 5.41
N ASP A 155 29.35 2.34 4.78
CA ASP A 155 29.72 1.38 3.74
C ASP A 155 30.52 0.21 4.33
#